data_AF-A0ABD0XNN8-F1
#
_entry.id   AF-A0ABD0XNN8-F1
#
_cell.length_a   1.000
_cell.length_b   1.000
_cell.length_c   1.000
_cell.angle_alpha   90.00
_cell.angle_beta   90.00
_cell.angle_gamma   90.00
#
_symmetry.space_group_name_H-M   'P 1'
#
loop_
_entity.id
_entity.type
_entity.pdbx_description
1 polymer ?
#
loop_
_entity_poly.entity_id
_entity_poly.type
_entity_poly.pdbx_seq_one_letter_code
_entity_poly.pdbx_strand_id
1 'polypeptide(L)'
;MEEVTFSGWTSVEEKKLRSGERPRNEKVYTMFHGTHLSNAQDIITNGFKPSRDGLLGPGVYVSRNIEKAKCYPLNADKNDAIVFKLKVRVGKVKKIDSDNHPLQKSWHQNGYDSCWVPPNCGMNAIRSGREEDCVWDPARIVVVDVACCLDDKKRWELRKQVRKRHGTQNQGARDGCSQCHQDTSNTGSHPIQSCWACTERVCPFQTKHVCKE
;
A
#
# COMPACT_ATOMS: atom_id res chain seq x y z
N MET A 1 -5.80 -25.94 -23.18
CA MET A 1 -5.50 -24.62 -22.59
C MET A 1 -5.03 -24.90 -21.19
N GLU A 2 -3.73 -24.82 -20.94
CA GLU A 2 -3.19 -25.00 -19.60
C GLU A 2 -3.52 -23.76 -18.77
N GLU A 3 -4.28 -23.94 -17.69
CA GLU A 3 -4.45 -22.92 -16.67
C GLU A 3 -3.14 -22.79 -15.91
N VAL A 4 -2.32 -21.81 -16.27
CA VAL A 4 -1.15 -21.44 -15.49
C VAL A 4 -1.64 -20.72 -14.23
N THR A 5 -1.76 -21.45 -13.12
CA THR A 5 -1.99 -20.87 -11.81
C THR A 5 -0.70 -20.22 -11.31
N PHE A 6 -0.60 -18.91 -11.49
CA PHE A 6 0.51 -18.11 -10.97
C PHE A 6 0.28 -17.75 -9.51
N SER A 7 1.04 -18.37 -8.61
CA SER A 7 1.05 -18.07 -7.19
C SER A 7 2.46 -17.65 -6.75
N GLY A 8 2.69 -16.34 -6.71
CA GLY A 8 3.98 -15.74 -6.34
C GLY A 8 4.04 -14.25 -6.68
N TRP A 9 5.13 -13.57 -6.33
CA TRP A 9 5.39 -12.21 -6.79
C TRP A 9 6.88 -11.98 -7.03
N THR A 10 7.16 -11.21 -8.07
CA THR A 10 8.49 -10.66 -8.33
C THR A 10 8.47 -9.16 -8.01
N SER A 11 8.96 -8.78 -6.83
CA SER A 11 9.32 -7.39 -6.58
C SER A 11 10.66 -7.14 -7.27
N VAL A 12 10.57 -6.74 -8.54
CA VAL A 12 11.69 -6.01 -9.10
C VAL A 12 11.72 -4.73 -8.27
N GLU A 13 12.85 -4.45 -7.61
CA GLU A 13 13.13 -3.16 -7.00
C GLU A 13 13.22 -2.14 -8.14
N GLU A 14 12.10 -1.87 -8.80
CA GLU A 14 12.01 -0.89 -9.85
C GLU A 14 12.22 0.45 -9.15
N LYS A 15 13.29 1.13 -9.56
CA LYS A 15 13.51 2.57 -9.36
C LYS A 15 12.14 3.24 -9.26
N LYS A 16 11.78 3.59 -8.02
CA LYS A 16 10.63 4.39 -7.59
C LYS A 16 9.81 4.85 -8.79
N LEU A 17 8.78 4.07 -9.22
CA LEU A 17 7.92 4.52 -10.33
C LEU A 17 7.50 5.95 -10.00
N ARG A 18 7.81 6.88 -10.91
CA ARG A 18 7.50 8.28 -10.68
C ARG A 18 5.99 8.45 -10.66
N SER A 19 5.52 9.47 -9.94
CA SER A 19 4.10 9.82 -9.97
C SER A 19 3.64 9.94 -11.43
N GLY A 20 2.60 9.21 -11.80
CA GLY A 20 2.06 9.17 -13.16
C GLY A 20 2.46 8.01 -14.06
N GLU A 21 3.46 7.21 -13.71
CA GLU A 21 3.81 6.03 -14.50
C GLU A 21 2.76 4.92 -14.30
N ARG A 22 2.41 4.19 -15.36
CA ARG A 22 1.43 3.09 -15.26
C ARG A 22 1.94 2.02 -14.27
N PRO A 23 1.17 1.67 -13.22
CA PRO A 23 1.51 0.56 -12.36
C PRO A 23 1.58 -0.74 -13.17
N ARG A 24 2.65 -1.49 -12.97
CA ARG A 24 2.81 -2.84 -13.54
C ARG A 24 2.11 -3.83 -12.61
N ASN A 25 1.46 -4.82 -13.21
CA ASN A 25 0.79 -5.86 -12.45
C ASN A 25 1.79 -6.60 -11.55
N GLU A 26 1.29 -7.11 -10.42
CA GLU A 26 2.00 -8.00 -9.49
C GLU A 26 3.25 -7.38 -8.85
N LYS A 27 3.36 -6.05 -8.89
CA LYS A 27 4.44 -5.30 -8.24
C LYS A 27 4.06 -4.83 -6.84
N VAL A 28 5.09 -4.41 -6.12
CA VAL A 28 4.99 -3.77 -4.82
C VAL A 28 5.48 -2.33 -4.95
N TYR A 29 4.68 -1.37 -4.51
CA TYR A 29 5.04 0.05 -4.53
C TYR A 29 5.12 0.63 -3.13
N THR A 30 6.04 1.58 -2.97
CA THR A 30 6.00 2.50 -1.84
C THR A 30 4.92 3.54 -2.11
N MET A 31 3.91 3.61 -1.26
CA MET A 31 2.78 4.52 -1.39
C MET A 31 2.50 5.22 -0.06
N PHE A 32 1.53 6.13 -0.06
CA PHE A 32 1.19 6.97 1.07
C PHE A 32 -0.32 7.04 1.27
N HIS A 33 -0.73 7.16 2.53
CA HIS A 33 -2.12 7.34 2.92
C HIS A 33 -2.20 8.40 4.03
N GLY A 34 -2.96 9.46 3.77
CA GLY A 34 -3.29 10.48 4.77
C GLY A 34 -4.57 10.14 5.49
N THR A 35 -4.57 10.24 6.82
CA THR A 35 -5.72 9.95 7.68
C THR A 35 -5.67 10.81 8.95
N HIS A 36 -6.75 10.79 9.74
CA HIS A 36 -6.75 11.38 11.06
C HIS A 36 -5.78 10.65 11.99
N LEU A 37 -5.12 11.42 12.86
CA LEU A 37 -4.19 10.93 13.87
C LEU A 37 -4.86 9.97 14.84
N SER A 38 -6.15 10.18 15.16
CA SER A 38 -6.97 9.28 15.98
C SER A 38 -7.08 7.86 15.39
N ASN A 39 -7.03 7.72 14.07
CA ASN A 39 -7.09 6.40 13.41
C ASN A 39 -5.73 5.68 13.41
N ALA A 40 -4.64 6.36 13.76
CA ALA A 40 -3.29 5.85 13.54
C ALA A 40 -3.03 4.57 14.33
N GLN A 41 -3.39 4.57 15.62
CA GLN A 41 -3.22 3.43 16.52
C GLN A 41 -3.97 2.20 16.02
N ASP A 42 -5.22 2.38 15.59
CA ASP A 42 -6.08 1.31 15.11
C ASP A 42 -5.56 0.74 13.79
N ILE A 43 -5.12 1.59 12.86
CA ILE A 43 -4.52 1.14 11.59
C ILE A 43 -3.23 0.36 11.85
N ILE A 44 -2.38 0.87 12.77
CA ILE A 44 -1.14 0.18 13.15
C ILE A 44 -1.43 -1.14 13.86
N THR A 45 -2.53 -1.29 14.61
CA THR A 45 -2.79 -2.51 15.39
C THR A 45 -3.58 -3.54 14.59
N ASN A 46 -4.66 -3.09 13.95
CA ASN A 46 -5.69 -3.92 13.33
C ASN A 46 -5.60 -3.94 11.80
N GLY A 47 -4.79 -3.06 11.20
CA GLY A 47 -4.73 -2.87 9.75
C GLY A 47 -5.79 -1.88 9.24
N PHE A 48 -5.81 -1.67 7.92
CA PHE A 48 -6.77 -0.77 7.29
C PHE A 48 -8.17 -1.40 7.26
N LYS A 49 -9.18 -0.54 7.35
CA LYS A 49 -10.57 -0.88 7.01
C LYS A 49 -10.90 -0.22 5.68
N PRO A 50 -11.46 -0.94 4.70
CA PRO A 50 -11.80 -0.35 3.41
C PRO A 50 -12.95 0.65 3.57
N SER A 51 -12.94 1.72 2.80
CA SER A 51 -14.12 2.58 2.67
C SER A 51 -15.25 1.81 2.00
N ARG A 52 -16.49 2.19 2.30
CA ARG A 52 -17.68 1.58 1.68
C ARG A 52 -17.92 2.07 0.25
N ASP A 53 -17.41 3.25 -0.08
CA ASP A 53 -17.52 3.86 -1.40
C ASP A 53 -16.41 4.92 -1.60
N GLY A 54 -16.35 5.47 -2.80
CA GLY A 54 -15.51 6.60 -3.19
C GLY A 54 -15.52 6.76 -4.70
N LEU A 55 -14.57 7.53 -5.23
CA LEU A 55 -14.43 7.74 -6.68
C LEU A 55 -14.28 6.41 -7.43
N LEU A 56 -13.52 5.49 -6.85
CA LEU A 56 -13.17 4.18 -7.39
C LEU A 56 -13.92 3.04 -6.68
N GLY A 57 -15.02 3.35 -6.00
CA GLY A 57 -15.77 2.38 -5.21
C GLY A 57 -15.08 2.02 -3.89
N PRO A 58 -15.46 0.88 -3.28
CA PRO A 58 -14.96 0.47 -1.98
C PRO A 58 -13.49 0.02 -2.03
N GLY A 59 -12.74 0.33 -0.97
CA GLY A 59 -11.34 -0.07 -0.83
C GLY A 59 -10.53 0.90 0.01
N VAL A 60 -9.20 0.72 0.00
CA VAL A 60 -8.26 1.61 0.67
C VAL A 60 -7.57 2.47 -0.37
N TYR A 61 -7.73 3.78 -0.23
CA TYR A 61 -7.18 4.77 -1.15
C TYR A 61 -5.74 5.10 -0.78
N VAL A 62 -4.83 5.01 -1.74
CA VAL A 62 -3.40 5.25 -1.55
C VAL A 62 -2.87 6.09 -2.71
N SER A 63 -1.70 6.68 -2.52
CA SER A 63 -1.08 7.53 -3.53
C SER A 63 0.42 7.31 -3.58
N ARG A 64 1.01 7.29 -4.78
CA ARG A 64 2.49 7.33 -4.94
C ARG A 64 3.06 8.73 -4.70
N ASN A 65 2.20 9.76 -4.76
CA ASN A 65 2.53 11.13 -4.45
C ASN A 65 2.23 11.44 -2.97
N ILE A 66 3.29 11.68 -2.19
CA ILE A 66 3.18 12.03 -0.77
C ILE A 66 2.48 13.39 -0.55
N GLU A 67 2.69 14.36 -1.44
CA GLU A 67 2.04 15.68 -1.33
C GLU A 67 0.53 15.57 -1.55
N LYS A 68 0.07 14.63 -2.39
CA LYS A 68 -1.36 14.30 -2.47
C LYS A 68 -1.86 13.69 -1.16
N ALA A 69 -1.12 12.74 -0.58
CA ALA A 69 -1.54 12.09 0.66
C ALA A 69 -1.62 13.08 1.84
N LYS A 70 -0.73 14.08 1.91
CA LYS A 70 -0.76 15.16 2.91
C LYS A 70 -2.01 16.04 2.85
N CYS A 71 -2.73 16.05 1.73
CA CYS A 71 -4.00 16.77 1.62
C CYS A 71 -5.15 16.07 2.37
N TYR A 72 -4.95 14.85 2.85
CA TYR A 72 -5.95 14.08 3.57
C TYR A 72 -5.59 13.93 5.06
N PRO A 73 -6.59 13.95 5.95
CA PRO A 73 -8.01 14.08 5.65
C PRO A 73 -8.39 15.52 5.22
N LEU A 74 -9.38 15.63 4.33
CA LEU A 74 -9.84 16.93 3.84
C LEU A 74 -10.41 17.76 5.00
N ASN A 75 -10.10 19.06 5.01
CA ASN A 75 -10.58 20.03 6.00
C ASN A 75 -10.18 19.74 7.46
N ALA A 76 -9.23 18.84 7.71
CA ALA A 76 -8.70 18.59 9.04
C ALA A 76 -7.61 19.59 9.41
N ASP A 77 -7.48 19.87 10.71
CA ASP A 77 -6.31 20.55 11.23
C ASP A 77 -5.05 19.71 10.93
N LYS A 78 -3.94 20.37 10.57
CA LYS A 78 -2.69 19.67 10.27
C LYS A 78 -2.14 18.92 11.49
N ASN A 79 -2.48 19.35 12.71
CA ASN A 79 -2.13 18.67 13.95
C ASN A 79 -2.90 17.35 14.14
N ASP A 80 -4.06 17.24 13.51
CA ASP A 80 -4.90 16.04 13.52
C ASP A 80 -4.67 15.13 12.31
N ALA A 81 -3.72 15.49 11.42
CA ALA A 81 -3.39 14.73 10.22
C ALA A 81 -2.08 13.96 10.37
N ILE A 82 -2.06 12.75 9.81
CA ILE A 82 -0.88 11.88 9.72
C ILE A 82 -0.81 11.26 8.33
N VAL A 83 0.41 11.07 7.83
CA VAL A 83 0.67 10.35 6.58
C VAL A 83 1.49 9.10 6.88
N PHE A 84 0.90 7.94 6.59
CA PHE A 84 1.61 6.67 6.61
C PHE A 84 2.42 6.47 5.33
N LYS A 85 3.61 5.88 5.48
CA LYS A 85 4.37 5.27 4.38
C LYS A 85 4.00 3.79 4.34
N LEU A 86 3.67 3.32 3.16
CA LEU A 86 3.11 2.00 2.92
C LEU A 86 3.97 1.20 1.96
N LYS A 87 3.93 -0.12 2.09
CA LYS A 87 4.20 -1.05 1.00
C LYS A 87 2.88 -1.66 0.56
N VAL A 88 2.56 -1.49 -0.71
CA VAL A 88 1.30 -1.92 -1.31
C VAL A 88 1.63 -2.90 -2.41
N ARG A 89 1.21 -4.16 -2.28
CA ARG A 89 1.26 -5.08 -3.42
C ARG A 89 0.01 -4.83 -4.26
N VAL A 90 0.15 -4.41 -5.50
CA VAL A 90 -0.99 -3.94 -6.30
C VAL A 90 -1.73 -5.04 -7.05
N GLY A 91 -1.12 -6.22 -7.21
CA GLY A 91 -1.74 -7.35 -7.92
C GLY A 91 -2.14 -7.02 -9.35
N LYS A 92 -3.30 -7.50 -9.80
CA LYS A 92 -3.87 -7.13 -11.10
C LYS A 92 -4.47 -5.73 -11.04
N VAL A 93 -3.92 -4.79 -11.80
CA VAL A 93 -4.31 -3.37 -11.76
C VAL A 93 -5.29 -3.05 -12.89
N LYS A 94 -6.43 -2.45 -12.57
CA LYS A 94 -7.34 -1.86 -13.56
C LYS A 94 -7.07 -0.37 -13.76
N LYS A 95 -6.77 0.04 -14.99
CA LYS A 95 -6.76 1.46 -15.38
C LYS A 95 -8.20 1.98 -15.45
N ILE A 96 -8.47 3.11 -14.81
CA ILE A 96 -9.74 3.86 -14.87
C ILE A 96 -9.39 5.27 -15.36
N ASP A 97 -9.66 5.57 -16.63
CA ASP A 97 -9.16 6.78 -17.31
C ASP A 97 -10.23 7.59 -18.03
N SER A 98 -11.50 7.35 -17.70
CA SER A 98 -12.64 8.11 -18.20
C SER A 98 -13.70 8.27 -17.12
N ASP A 99 -14.45 9.36 -17.16
CA ASP A 99 -15.68 9.46 -16.37
C ASP A 99 -16.64 8.34 -16.80
N ASN A 100 -17.45 7.84 -15.86
CA ASN A 100 -18.40 6.74 -16.08
C ASN A 100 -17.75 5.46 -16.64
N HIS A 101 -16.46 5.22 -16.36
CA HIS A 101 -15.80 4.00 -16.79
C HIS A 101 -16.60 2.77 -16.28
N PRO A 102 -16.93 1.76 -17.11
CA PRO A 102 -17.84 0.67 -16.73
C PRO A 102 -17.43 -0.10 -15.47
N LEU A 103 -16.11 -0.20 -15.24
CA LEU A 103 -15.53 -0.85 -14.07
C LEU A 103 -15.13 0.10 -12.93
N GLN A 104 -15.49 1.38 -12.99
CA GLN A 104 -15.01 2.41 -12.04
C GLN A 104 -15.22 2.03 -10.57
N LYS A 105 -16.35 1.40 -10.25
CA LYS A 105 -16.67 0.93 -8.88
C LYS A 105 -16.71 -0.59 -8.71
N SER A 106 -16.63 -1.35 -9.80
CA SER A 106 -16.83 -2.81 -9.84
C SER A 106 -15.60 -3.60 -10.29
N TRP A 107 -14.45 -2.94 -10.47
CA TRP A 107 -13.19 -3.60 -10.88
C TRP A 107 -12.82 -4.78 -9.99
N HIS A 108 -13.04 -4.71 -8.68
CA HIS A 108 -12.73 -5.82 -7.76
C HIS A 108 -13.57 -7.08 -8.02
N GLN A 109 -14.84 -6.91 -8.38
CA GLN A 109 -15.74 -7.99 -8.78
C GLN A 109 -15.34 -8.62 -10.12
N ASN A 110 -14.51 -7.92 -10.89
CA ASN A 110 -13.98 -8.37 -12.18
C ASN A 110 -12.56 -8.95 -12.07
N GLY A 111 -12.17 -9.37 -10.86
CA GLY A 111 -10.91 -10.06 -10.60
C GLY A 111 -9.68 -9.15 -10.59
N TYR A 112 -9.85 -7.85 -10.35
CA TYR A 112 -8.74 -6.92 -10.15
C TYR A 112 -8.49 -6.68 -8.66
N ASP A 113 -7.22 -6.62 -8.27
CA ASP A 113 -6.79 -6.38 -6.88
C ASP A 113 -6.76 -4.90 -6.51
N SER A 114 -6.51 -4.06 -7.52
CA SER A 114 -6.46 -2.62 -7.40
C SER A 114 -6.92 -1.94 -8.68
N CYS A 115 -7.24 -0.66 -8.58
CA CYS A 115 -7.42 0.20 -9.74
C CYS A 115 -6.62 1.49 -9.57
N TRP A 116 -6.36 2.13 -10.71
CA TRP A 116 -5.53 3.32 -10.82
C TRP A 116 -6.11 4.29 -11.83
N VAL A 117 -6.21 5.56 -11.43
CA VAL A 117 -6.48 6.68 -12.31
C VAL A 117 -5.18 7.35 -12.71
N PRO A 118 -4.85 7.43 -14.02
CA PRO A 118 -3.68 8.16 -14.48
C PRO A 118 -3.80 9.66 -14.20
N PRO A 119 -2.66 10.36 -14.00
CA PRO A 119 -2.69 11.80 -13.93
C PRO A 119 -3.12 12.37 -15.29
N ASN A 120 -3.80 13.51 -15.25
CA ASN A 120 -4.20 14.29 -16.42
C ASN A 120 -4.94 13.46 -17.49
N CYS A 121 -5.71 12.43 -17.10
CA CYS A 121 -6.48 11.60 -18.02
C CYS A 121 -7.78 12.25 -18.52
N GLY A 122 -8.07 13.49 -18.13
CA GLY A 122 -9.26 14.23 -18.57
C GLY A 122 -10.55 13.88 -17.82
N MET A 123 -10.49 13.07 -16.76
CA MET A 123 -11.65 12.79 -15.91
C MET A 123 -12.09 14.05 -15.14
N ASN A 124 -13.32 14.49 -15.36
CA ASN A 124 -13.92 15.64 -14.68
C ASN A 124 -14.08 15.39 -13.18
N ALA A 125 -14.29 14.13 -12.78
CA ALA A 125 -14.38 13.73 -11.39
C ALA A 125 -13.07 14.00 -10.60
N ILE A 126 -11.93 14.17 -11.29
CA ILE A 126 -10.65 14.54 -10.69
C ILE A 126 -10.15 15.86 -11.27
N ARG A 127 -10.79 16.97 -10.86
CA ARG A 127 -10.42 18.33 -11.30
C ARG A 127 -8.94 18.68 -11.08
N SER A 128 -8.31 18.07 -10.09
CA SER A 128 -6.89 18.29 -9.79
C SER A 128 -5.93 17.65 -10.81
N GLY A 129 -6.41 16.75 -11.67
CA GLY A 129 -5.60 15.96 -12.59
C GLY A 129 -4.63 15.00 -11.89
N ARG A 130 -4.72 14.82 -10.57
CA ARG A 130 -3.79 13.97 -9.80
C ARG A 130 -4.20 12.50 -9.85
N GLU A 131 -3.23 11.61 -10.00
CA GLU A 131 -3.45 10.17 -9.97
C GLU A 131 -4.05 9.67 -8.65
N GLU A 132 -4.82 8.58 -8.70
CA GLU A 132 -5.44 7.96 -7.54
C GLU A 132 -5.38 6.43 -7.64
N ASP A 133 -5.02 5.76 -6.56
CA ASP A 133 -4.98 4.30 -6.49
C ASP A 133 -5.96 3.82 -5.41
N CYS A 134 -6.71 2.76 -5.70
CA CYS A 134 -7.58 2.11 -4.73
C CYS A 134 -7.30 0.60 -4.70
N VAL A 135 -7.12 0.05 -3.50
CA VAL A 135 -6.79 -1.36 -3.26
C VAL A 135 -7.95 -2.03 -2.55
N TRP A 136 -8.38 -3.19 -3.04
CA TRP A 136 -9.60 -3.84 -2.55
C TRP A 136 -9.40 -4.45 -1.17
N ASP A 137 -8.40 -5.32 -1.05
CA ASP A 137 -8.11 -6.05 0.17
C ASP A 137 -7.03 -5.33 1.02
N PRO A 138 -7.36 -4.88 2.24
CA PRO A 138 -6.40 -4.28 3.17
C PRO A 138 -5.18 -5.14 3.49
N ALA A 139 -5.27 -6.47 3.44
CA ALA A 139 -4.15 -7.37 3.73
C ALA A 139 -2.99 -7.23 2.71
N ARG A 140 -3.25 -6.55 1.60
CA ARG A 140 -2.26 -6.18 0.57
C ARG A 140 -1.42 -4.95 0.94
N ILE A 141 -1.75 -4.28 2.05
CA ILE A 141 -1.16 -3.03 2.50
C ILE A 141 -0.43 -3.23 3.83
N VAL A 142 0.83 -2.84 3.85
CA VAL A 142 1.65 -2.87 5.06
C VAL A 142 2.07 -1.46 5.42
N VAL A 143 1.77 -1.03 6.66
CA VAL A 143 2.34 0.20 7.23
C VAL A 143 3.80 -0.05 7.58
N VAL A 144 4.71 0.72 7.00
CA VAL A 144 6.16 0.55 7.19
C VAL A 144 6.80 1.74 7.90
N ASP A 145 6.19 2.92 7.84
CA ASP A 145 6.67 4.09 8.58
C ASP A 145 5.57 5.15 8.74
N VAL A 146 5.84 6.16 9.59
CA VAL A 146 5.10 7.42 9.65
C VAL A 146 5.88 8.51 8.92
N ALA A 147 5.43 8.85 7.71
CA ALA A 147 6.10 9.79 6.84
C ALA A 147 5.96 11.23 7.35
N CYS A 148 4.75 11.63 7.78
CA CYS A 148 4.47 12.98 8.27
C CYS A 148 3.51 12.93 9.45
N CYS A 149 3.81 13.71 10.49
CA CYS A 149 2.94 14.01 11.63
C CYS A 149 3.58 15.24 12.30
N LEU A 150 2.79 16.29 12.60
CA LEU A 150 3.34 17.53 13.17
C LEU A 150 3.82 17.36 14.61
N ASP A 151 3.17 16.48 15.38
CA ASP A 151 3.56 16.15 16.74
C ASP A 151 4.70 15.12 16.72
N ASP A 152 5.93 15.58 16.90
CA ASP A 152 7.12 14.73 16.88
C ASP A 152 7.12 13.63 17.94
N LYS A 153 6.51 13.88 19.12
CA LYS A 153 6.41 12.88 20.18
C LYS A 153 5.47 11.76 19.76
N LYS A 154 4.28 12.10 19.25
CA LYS A 154 3.33 11.11 18.72
C LYS A 154 3.90 10.39 17.51
N ARG A 155 4.59 11.09 16.62
CA ARG A 155 5.28 10.48 15.47
C ARG A 155 6.28 9.43 15.92
N TRP A 156 7.09 9.73 16.92
CA TRP A 156 8.07 8.80 17.48
C TRP A 156 7.39 7.58 18.11
N GLU A 157 6.35 7.79 18.93
CA GLU A 157 5.55 6.74 19.57
C GLU A 157 4.98 5.76 18.53
N LEU A 158 4.31 6.29 17.51
CA LEU A 158 3.70 5.49 16.45
C LEU A 158 4.75 4.72 15.64
N ARG A 159 5.90 5.33 15.34
CA ARG A 159 7.02 4.62 14.68
C ARG A 159 7.55 3.48 15.54
N LYS A 160 7.67 3.68 16.85
CA LYS A 160 8.07 2.61 17.79
C LYS A 160 7.07 1.46 17.77
N GLN A 161 5.77 1.75 17.72
CA GLN A 161 4.74 0.71 17.63
C GLN A 161 4.76 -0.05 16.30
N VAL A 162 4.92 0.64 15.17
CA VAL A 162 5.11 0.00 13.86
C VAL A 162 6.28 -0.97 13.92
N ARG A 163 7.43 -0.54 14.46
CA ARG A 163 8.61 -1.39 14.65
C ARG A 163 8.33 -2.58 15.56
N LYS A 164 7.60 -2.38 16.67
CA LYS A 164 7.25 -3.44 17.62
C LYS A 164 6.36 -4.51 16.97
N ARG A 165 5.31 -4.10 16.23
CA ARG A 165 4.41 -5.03 15.51
C ARG A 165 5.17 -5.92 14.53
N HIS A 166 6.09 -5.33 13.79
CA HIS A 166 6.94 -6.07 12.85
C HIS A 166 8.01 -6.90 13.56
N GLY A 167 8.56 -6.41 14.68
CA GLY A 167 9.52 -7.13 15.53
C GLY A 167 8.93 -8.38 16.19
N THR A 168 7.66 -8.36 16.61
CA THR A 168 6.96 -9.56 17.10
C THR A 168 6.68 -10.60 16.02
N GLN A 169 6.59 -10.17 14.75
CA GLN A 169 6.47 -11.07 13.59
C GLN A 169 7.84 -11.55 13.06
N ASN A 170 8.92 -10.91 13.50
CA ASN A 170 10.32 -11.21 13.20
C ASN A 170 11.07 -11.63 14.46
N GLN A 171 10.72 -12.79 15.04
CA GLN A 171 11.64 -13.43 15.97
C GLN A 171 12.90 -13.83 15.19
N GLY A 172 14.00 -13.06 15.31
CA GLY A 172 15.35 -13.62 15.11
C GLY A 172 16.37 -12.90 14.25
N ALA A 173 16.30 -11.60 13.92
CA ALA A 173 17.43 -10.99 13.20
C ALA A 173 17.76 -9.57 13.66
N ARG A 174 18.93 -9.44 14.31
CA ARG A 174 19.53 -8.16 14.69
C ARG A 174 20.14 -7.41 13.49
N ASP A 175 20.32 -8.07 12.33
CA ASP A 175 21.12 -7.55 11.20
C ASP A 175 20.46 -7.65 9.81
N GLY A 176 19.13 -7.78 9.72
CA GLY A 176 18.39 -7.78 8.44
C GLY A 176 17.34 -8.88 8.31
N CYS A 177 16.43 -8.78 7.34
CA CYS A 177 15.36 -9.78 7.20
C CYS A 177 15.80 -11.05 6.47
N SER A 178 15.43 -12.21 7.01
CA SER A 178 15.82 -13.53 6.49
C SER A 178 15.27 -13.86 5.09
N GLN A 179 14.27 -13.12 4.61
CA GLN A 179 13.63 -13.38 3.31
C GLN A 179 14.00 -12.32 2.26
N CYS A 180 14.06 -11.04 2.63
CA CYS A 180 14.39 -9.97 1.67
C CYS A 180 15.85 -9.52 1.73
N HIS A 181 16.59 -9.93 2.76
CA HIS A 181 17.96 -9.53 3.04
C HIS A 181 18.19 -8.01 3.13
N GLN A 182 17.12 -7.21 3.21
CA GLN A 182 17.23 -5.78 3.42
C GLN A 182 17.68 -5.49 4.84
N ASP A 183 18.60 -4.54 4.97
CA ASP A 183 19.00 -3.99 6.25
C ASP A 183 17.81 -3.25 6.88
N THR A 184 17.37 -3.77 8.03
CA THR A 184 16.25 -3.25 8.81
C THR A 184 16.62 -2.00 9.62
N SER A 185 17.90 -1.61 9.65
CA SER A 185 18.42 -0.44 10.40
C SER A 185 17.80 0.88 9.91
N ASN A 186 17.73 1.08 8.58
CA ASN A 186 17.28 2.31 7.95
C ASN A 186 15.82 2.25 7.45
N THR A 187 15.33 1.08 7.06
CA THR A 187 14.00 0.91 6.47
C THR A 187 12.92 0.54 7.49
N GLY A 188 13.32 0.16 8.71
CA GLY A 188 12.45 -0.36 9.76
C GLY A 188 12.18 -1.86 9.61
N SER A 189 11.84 -2.53 10.71
CA SER A 189 11.37 -3.91 10.67
C SER A 189 10.08 -4.00 9.83
N HIS A 190 9.94 -5.07 9.06
CA HIS A 190 8.81 -5.34 8.17
C HIS A 190 8.33 -6.78 8.29
N PRO A 191 7.04 -7.06 8.08
CA PRO A 191 6.42 -8.30 8.53
C PRO A 191 6.83 -9.48 7.64
N ILE A 192 7.09 -10.64 8.23
CA ILE A 192 7.09 -11.92 7.50
C ILE A 192 5.68 -12.51 7.60
N GLN A 193 5.09 -12.84 6.46
CA GLN A 193 3.74 -13.42 6.36
C GLN A 193 3.82 -14.77 5.65
N SER A 194 2.79 -15.59 5.77
CA SER A 194 2.70 -16.82 4.97
C SER A 194 2.25 -16.51 3.54
N CYS A 195 2.83 -17.18 2.56
CA CYS A 195 2.35 -17.17 1.19
C CYS A 195 0.94 -17.76 1.17
N TRP A 196 0.02 -17.11 0.47
CA TRP A 196 -1.38 -17.53 0.42
C TRP A 196 -1.62 -18.84 -0.35
N ALA A 197 -0.60 -19.35 -1.04
CA ALA A 197 -0.71 -20.54 -1.89
C ALA A 197 0.12 -21.69 -1.32
N CYS A 198 1.42 -21.48 -1.12
CA CYS A 198 2.31 -22.53 -0.60
C CYS A 198 2.56 -22.45 0.91
N THR A 199 2.02 -21.44 1.61
CA THR A 199 2.22 -21.20 3.05
C THR A 199 3.65 -20.88 3.49
N GLU A 200 4.63 -20.87 2.57
CA GLU A 200 6.02 -20.48 2.87
C GLU A 200 6.10 -19.08 3.46
N ARG A 201 7.08 -18.86 4.35
CA ARG A 201 7.34 -17.55 4.96
C ARG A 201 7.90 -16.59 3.93
N VAL A 202 7.19 -15.50 3.67
CA VAL A 202 7.52 -14.49 2.67
C VAL A 202 7.60 -13.08 3.27
N CYS A 203 8.59 -12.30 2.83
CA CYS A 203 8.67 -10.87 3.15
C CYS A 203 8.02 -10.03 2.03
N PRO A 204 7.22 -9.00 2.34
CA PRO A 204 6.76 -8.02 1.35
C PRO A 204 7.87 -7.31 0.58
N PHE A 205 9.12 -7.37 1.08
CA PHE A 205 10.29 -6.73 0.52
C PHE A 205 11.20 -7.69 -0.23
N GLN A 206 10.90 -8.99 -0.26
CA GLN A 206 11.75 -9.95 -0.97
C GLN A 206 11.63 -9.74 -2.48
N THR A 207 12.75 -9.84 -3.19
CA THR A 207 12.83 -9.60 -4.64
C THR A 207 11.97 -10.59 -5.42
N LYS A 208 11.89 -11.83 -4.95
CA LYS A 208 11.10 -12.88 -5.62
C LYS A 208 10.64 -13.91 -4.60
N HIS A 209 9.43 -14.42 -4.81
CA HIS A 209 9.01 -15.72 -4.30
C HIS A 209 8.19 -16.43 -5.35
N VAL A 210 8.50 -17.71 -5.52
CA VAL A 210 7.84 -18.62 -6.45
C VAL A 210 7.35 -19.78 -5.61
N CYS A 211 6.04 -20.04 -5.61
CA CYS A 211 5.54 -21.28 -5.03
C CYS A 211 6.14 -22.45 -5.79
N LYS A 212 6.73 -23.40 -5.08
CA LYS A 212 7.02 -24.71 -5.66
C LYS A 212 5.69 -25.44 -5.83
N GLU A 213 5.54 -26.09 -6.98
CA GLU A 213 4.43 -27.03 -7.23
C GLU A 213 4.44 -28.18 -6.24
#